data_AF-V6SQ42-F1
#
_entry.id   AF-V6SQ42-F1
#
_cell.length_a   1.000
_cell.length_b   1.000
_cell.length_c   1.000
_cell.angle_alpha   90.00
_cell.angle_beta   90.00
_cell.angle_gamma   90.00
#
_symmetry.space_group_name_H-M   'P 1'
#
loop_
_entity.id
_entity.type
_entity.pdbx_description
1 polymer ?
#
loop_
_entity_poly.entity_id
_entity_poly.type
_entity_poly.pdbx_seq_one_letter_code
_entity_poly.pdbx_strand_id
1 'polypeptide(L)'
;MNINSVTDTLKYAYSLNLNQSTFRFRGQANFEWTLQPSIYRYNSFKRYQTVDFESNLLSTKPKQATPPLTFTEFDLEWLMLCQHYEIPTRLMDWSMDILISLFFAC
;
A
#
# COMPACT_ATOMS: atom_id res chain seq x y z
N MET A 1 5.81 -6.38 -22.76
CA MET A 1 6.56 -5.17 -23.18
C MET A 1 7.61 -4.94 -22.12
N ASN A 2 8.89 -4.89 -22.49
CA ASN A 2 9.97 -4.72 -21.51
C ASN A 2 10.28 -3.24 -21.36
N ILE A 3 10.31 -2.75 -20.12
CA ILE A 3 10.65 -1.39 -19.76
C ILE A 3 12.03 -1.45 -19.11
N ASN A 4 13.04 -0.90 -19.78
CA ASN A 4 14.44 -1.00 -19.33
C ASN A 4 14.98 0.32 -18.77
N SER A 5 14.24 1.42 -18.92
CA SER A 5 14.65 2.74 -18.46
C SER A 5 13.46 3.58 -18.02
N VAL A 6 13.72 4.60 -17.19
CA VAL A 6 12.72 5.60 -16.78
C VAL A 6 12.09 6.30 -17.99
N THR A 7 12.90 6.56 -19.03
CA THR A 7 12.42 7.17 -20.28
C THR A 7 11.39 6.30 -20.99
N ASP A 8 11.59 4.98 -20.99
CA ASP A 8 10.63 4.04 -21.59
C ASP A 8 9.32 4.03 -20.80
N THR A 9 9.40 4.07 -19.47
CA THR A 9 8.23 4.21 -18.58
C THR A 9 7.43 5.46 -18.90
N LEU A 10 8.09 6.61 -19.06
CA LEU A 10 7.43 7.87 -19.37
C LEU A 10 6.81 7.87 -20.76
N LYS A 11 7.52 7.35 -21.79
CA LYS A 11 6.95 7.21 -23.15
C LYS A 11 5.69 6.35 -23.14
N TYR A 12 5.73 5.23 -22.40
CA TYR A 12 4.57 4.35 -22.24
C TYR A 12 3.42 5.07 -21.52
N ALA A 13 3.71 5.75 -20.43
CA ALA A 13 2.77 6.57 -19.68
C ALA A 13 2.09 7.64 -20.56
N TYR A 14 2.85 8.37 -21.38
CA TYR A 14 2.29 9.35 -22.31
C TYR A 14 1.45 8.70 -23.41
N SER A 15 1.88 7.55 -23.95
CA SER A 15 1.12 6.84 -25.00
C SER A 15 -0.27 6.38 -24.52
N LEU A 16 -0.42 6.13 -23.22
CA LEU A 16 -1.67 5.75 -22.59
C LEU A 16 -2.61 6.94 -22.33
N ASN A 17 -2.25 8.17 -22.71
CA ASN A 17 -3.00 9.39 -22.40
C ASN A 17 -3.34 9.50 -20.90
N LEU A 18 -2.39 9.16 -20.04
CA LEU A 18 -2.56 9.18 -18.57
C LEU A 18 -2.92 10.57 -18.02
N ASN A 19 -2.75 11.64 -18.81
CA ASN A 19 -3.11 13.00 -18.44
C ASN A 19 -4.61 13.20 -18.16
N GLN A 20 -5.49 12.29 -18.59
CA GLN A 20 -6.95 12.38 -18.38
C GLN A 20 -7.51 11.33 -17.42
N SER A 21 -6.68 10.50 -16.80
CA SER A 21 -7.15 9.28 -16.14
C SER A 21 -6.64 9.13 -14.71
N THR A 22 -7.51 8.60 -13.85
CA THR A 22 -7.29 8.36 -12.42
C THR A 22 -6.53 7.06 -12.17
N PHE A 23 -5.44 6.84 -12.90
CA PHE A 23 -4.61 5.65 -12.68
C PHE A 23 -3.97 5.67 -11.29
N ARG A 24 -3.72 4.47 -10.78
CA ARG A 24 -3.00 4.20 -9.55
C ARG A 24 -1.96 3.14 -9.86
N PHE A 25 -0.73 3.39 -9.43
CA PHE A 25 0.43 2.56 -9.66
C PHE A 25 0.88 1.94 -8.34
N ARG A 26 1.51 0.77 -8.41
CA ARG A 26 2.13 0.10 -7.28
C ARG A 26 3.53 -0.36 -7.68
N GLY A 27 4.51 -0.07 -6.83
CA GLY A 27 5.85 -0.61 -6.99
C GLY A 27 5.92 -2.04 -6.47
N GLN A 28 6.47 -2.94 -7.27
CA GLN A 28 6.77 -4.31 -6.87
C GLN A 28 8.00 -4.82 -7.62
N ALA A 29 8.93 -5.46 -6.90
CA ALA A 29 10.18 -5.98 -7.45
C ALA A 29 9.93 -7.08 -8.50
N ASN A 30 8.90 -7.90 -8.29
CA ASN A 30 8.52 -8.96 -9.22
C ASN A 30 7.07 -8.79 -9.64
N PHE A 31 6.85 -8.75 -10.96
CA PHE A 31 5.53 -8.60 -11.56
C PHE A 31 4.65 -9.86 -11.45
N GLU A 32 5.23 -11.03 -11.19
CA GLU A 32 4.53 -12.30 -11.01
C GLU A 32 3.89 -12.43 -9.62
N TRP A 33 4.29 -11.57 -8.66
CA TRP A 33 3.68 -11.58 -7.33
C TRP A 33 2.21 -11.18 -7.40
N THR A 34 1.37 -11.91 -6.66
CA THR A 34 -0.04 -11.59 -6.55
C THR A 34 -0.24 -10.32 -5.73
N LEU A 35 -1.25 -9.53 -6.12
CA LEU A 35 -1.65 -8.33 -5.39
C LEU A 35 -2.40 -8.73 -4.11
N GLN A 36 -1.63 -9.10 -3.10
CA GLN A 36 -2.13 -9.60 -1.83
C GLN A 36 -1.57 -8.77 -0.67
N PRO A 37 -2.44 -8.17 0.19
CA PRO A 37 -2.00 -7.48 1.39
C PRO A 37 -1.13 -8.36 2.30
N SER A 38 -0.27 -7.73 3.11
CA SER A 38 0.66 -8.43 4.00
C SER A 38 -0.04 -9.41 4.95
N ILE A 39 -1.22 -9.06 5.46
CA ILE A 39 -1.99 -9.92 6.37
C ILE A 39 -2.39 -11.27 5.78
N TYR A 40 -2.67 -11.33 4.48
CA TYR A 40 -3.05 -12.59 3.84
C TYR A 40 -1.82 -13.42 3.47
N ARG A 41 -0.63 -12.82 3.36
CA ARG A 41 0.62 -13.55 3.12
C ARG A 41 1.08 -14.29 4.37
N TYR A 42 0.71 -13.80 5.55
CA TYR A 42 0.97 -14.47 6.81
C TYR A 42 -0.07 -15.56 7.05
N ASN A 43 0.37 -16.81 7.26
CA ASN A 43 -0.42 -17.92 7.78
C ASN A 43 -1.78 -18.25 7.09
N SER A 44 -1.96 -17.85 5.83
CA SER A 44 -3.19 -18.07 5.05
C SER A 44 -4.47 -17.63 5.79
N PHE A 45 -4.43 -16.47 6.44
CA PHE A 45 -5.59 -15.93 7.15
C PHE A 45 -6.83 -15.92 6.25
N LYS A 46 -7.93 -16.46 6.76
CA LYS A 46 -9.25 -16.30 6.15
C LYS A 46 -9.76 -14.89 6.44
N ARG A 47 -10.63 -14.37 5.56
CA ARG A 47 -11.19 -13.01 5.67
C ARG A 47 -11.75 -12.67 7.05
N TYR A 48 -12.44 -13.59 7.73
CA TYR A 48 -12.98 -13.32 9.07
C TYR A 48 -11.86 -13.13 10.11
N GLN A 49 -10.80 -13.93 10.04
CA GLN A 49 -9.64 -13.83 10.94
C GLN A 49 -8.92 -12.49 10.75
N THR A 50 -8.85 -11.99 9.52
CA THR A 50 -8.31 -10.65 9.21
C THR A 50 -9.11 -9.55 9.90
N VAL A 51 -10.44 -9.65 9.86
CA VAL A 51 -11.32 -8.65 10.51
C VAL A 51 -11.14 -8.68 12.02
N ASP A 52 -11.09 -9.88 12.62
CA ASP A 52 -10.89 -10.03 14.07
C ASP A 52 -9.51 -9.52 14.50
N PHE A 53 -8.47 -9.85 13.74
CA PHE A 53 -7.11 -9.39 14.01
C PHE A 53 -7.02 -7.86 14.00
N GLU A 54 -7.54 -7.22 12.96
CA GLU A 54 -7.50 -5.75 12.89
C GLU A 54 -8.42 -5.08 13.90
N SER A 55 -9.56 -5.69 14.25
CA SER A 55 -10.40 -5.21 15.34
C SER A 55 -9.62 -5.14 16.66
N ASN A 56 -8.84 -6.19 16.95
CA ASN A 56 -7.92 -6.19 18.10
C ASN A 56 -6.85 -5.11 17.97
N LEU A 57 -6.26 -4.93 16.78
CA LEU A 57 -5.27 -3.88 16.53
C LEU A 57 -5.86 -2.48 16.79
N LEU A 58 -7.06 -2.20 16.29
CA LEU A 58 -7.77 -0.94 16.49
C LEU A 58 -8.17 -0.71 17.94
N SER A 59 -8.45 -1.77 18.71
CA SER A 59 -8.73 -1.65 20.14
C SER A 59 -7.53 -1.15 20.95
N THR A 60 -6.31 -1.30 20.43
CA THR A 60 -5.07 -0.78 21.04
C THR A 60 -4.74 0.65 20.61
N LYS A 61 -5.50 1.22 19.66
CA LYS A 61 -5.30 2.60 19.21
C LYS A 61 -5.53 3.58 20.37
N PRO A 62 -4.69 4.62 20.52
CA PRO A 62 -4.96 5.73 21.43
C PRO A 62 -6.36 6.31 21.21
N LYS A 63 -7.08 6.60 22.30
CA LYS A 63 -8.46 7.14 22.24
C LYS A 63 -8.54 8.54 21.64
N GLN A 64 -7.45 9.30 21.70
CA GLN A 64 -7.29 10.64 21.16
C GLN A 64 -5.97 10.70 20.41
N ALA A 65 -5.82 11.67 19.51
CA ALA A 65 -4.55 11.91 18.84
C ALA A 65 -3.43 12.16 19.87
N THR A 66 -2.30 11.48 19.71
CA THR A 66 -1.16 11.54 20.63
C THR A 66 0.12 11.84 19.85
N PRO A 67 0.41 13.10 19.50
CA PRO A 67 1.66 13.45 18.83
C PRO A 67 2.88 13.09 19.69
N PRO A 68 3.98 12.59 19.10
CA PRO A 68 4.23 12.44 17.66
C PRO A 68 3.73 11.11 17.06
N LEU A 69 3.06 10.26 17.84
CA LEU A 69 2.65 8.92 17.43
C LEU A 69 1.47 8.94 16.45
N THR A 70 0.43 9.70 16.78
CA THR A 70 -0.76 9.90 15.94
C THR A 70 -1.16 11.37 15.96
N PHE A 71 -1.54 11.91 14.80
CA PHE A 71 -1.99 13.29 14.63
C PHE A 71 -3.50 13.40 14.44
N THR A 72 -4.16 12.30 14.08
CA THR A 72 -5.60 12.21 13.87
C THR A 72 -6.20 11.07 14.70
N GLU A 73 -7.53 11.06 14.78
CA GLU A 73 -8.28 9.97 15.40
C GLU A 73 -8.71 8.91 14.37
N PHE A 74 -8.25 9.02 13.12
CA PHE A 74 -8.65 8.09 12.07
C PHE A 74 -8.00 6.73 12.24
N ASP A 75 -8.80 5.67 12.11
CA ASP A 75 -8.31 4.29 12.14
C ASP A 75 -7.26 4.03 11.04
N LEU A 76 -7.39 4.71 9.91
CA LEU A 76 -6.46 4.60 8.79
C LEU A 76 -5.03 4.98 9.19
N GLU A 77 -4.84 6.05 9.96
CA GLU A 77 -3.51 6.48 10.41
C GLU A 77 -2.88 5.42 11.32
N TRP A 78 -3.67 4.82 12.20
CA TRP A 78 -3.21 3.74 13.07
C TRP A 78 -2.81 2.51 12.25
N LEU A 79 -3.62 2.09 11.28
CA LEU A 79 -3.29 0.97 10.40
C LEU A 79 -2.04 1.24 9.55
N MET A 80 -1.85 2.49 9.09
CA MET A 80 -0.63 2.91 8.38
C MET A 80 0.60 2.83 9.28
N LEU A 81 0.48 3.28 10.54
CA LEU A 81 1.55 3.19 11.52
C LEU A 81 1.90 1.72 11.83
N CYS A 82 0.90 0.86 12.00
CA CYS A 82 1.12 -0.57 12.17
C CYS A 82 1.86 -1.17 10.97
N GLN A 83 1.45 -0.85 9.73
CA GLN A 83 2.14 -1.30 8.53
C GLN A 83 3.58 -0.77 8.44
N HIS A 84 3.83 0.47 8.86
CA HIS A 84 5.17 1.05 8.94
C HIS A 84 6.11 0.26 9.85
N TYR A 85 5.59 -0.28 10.95
CA TYR A 85 6.30 -1.20 11.85
C TYR A 85 6.13 -2.67 11.50
N GLU A 86 5.86 -2.99 10.23
CA GLU A 86 5.76 -4.36 9.69
C GLU A 86 4.63 -5.23 10.27
N ILE A 87 3.70 -4.64 11.02
CA ILE A 87 2.52 -5.36 11.49
C ILE A 87 1.61 -5.61 10.28
N PRO A 88 1.18 -6.86 10.04
CA PRO A 88 0.35 -7.18 8.89
C PRO A 88 -1.00 -6.46 8.93
N THR A 89 -1.36 -5.77 7.84
CA THR A 89 -2.67 -5.11 7.68
C THR A 89 -3.26 -5.43 6.31
N ARG A 90 -4.53 -5.09 6.10
CA ARG A 90 -5.22 -5.18 4.81
C ARG A 90 -4.83 -4.06 3.84
N LEU A 91 -4.02 -3.10 4.27
CA LEU A 91 -3.61 -1.97 3.45
C LEU A 91 -2.66 -2.41 2.34
N MET A 92 -2.71 -1.64 1.25
CA MET A 92 -1.86 -1.83 0.09
C MET A 92 -1.47 -0.45 -0.42
N ASP A 93 -0.17 -0.24 -0.59
CA ASP A 93 0.37 1.04 -1.04
C ASP A 93 0.14 1.24 -2.54
N TRP A 94 -0.45 2.37 -2.88
CA TRP A 94 -0.70 2.83 -4.25
C TRP A 94 -0.30 4.29 -4.38
N SER A 95 0.26 4.66 -5.51
CA SER A 95 0.64 6.04 -5.86
C SER A 95 -0.13 6.51 -7.08
N MET A 96 -0.42 7.81 -7.16
CA MET A 96 -0.88 8.45 -8.40
C MET A 96 0.26 8.77 -9.36
N ASP A 97 1.47 8.85 -8.83
CA ASP A 97 2.69 9.10 -9.59
C ASP A 97 3.39 7.78 -9.91
N ILE A 98 3.55 7.50 -11.20
CA ILE A 98 4.23 6.32 -11.71
C ILE A 98 5.72 6.29 -11.31
N LEU A 99 6.37 7.45 -11.16
CA LEU A 99 7.78 7.53 -10.79
C LEU A 99 7.98 7.12 -9.33
N ILE A 100 7.06 7.50 -8.44
CA ILE A 100 7.07 7.02 -7.04
C ILE A 100 6.91 5.50 -7.01
N SER A 101 5.98 4.94 -7.77
CA SER A 101 5.83 3.48 -7.83
C SER A 101 7.05 2.78 -8.42
N LEU A 102 7.69 3.37 -9.43
CA LEU A 102 8.91 2.82 -10.03
C LEU A 102 10.06 2.78 -9.03
N PHE A 103 10.19 3.78 -8.15
CA PHE A 103 11.18 3.79 -7.07
C PHE A 103 11.04 2.59 -6.11
N PHE A 104 9.80 2.16 -5.85
CA PHE A 104 9.51 0.98 -5.01
C PHE A 104 9.45 -0.34 -5.78
N ALA A 105 9.79 -0.36 -7.08
CA ALA A 105 9.74 -1.55 -7.93
C ALA A 105 11.10 -2.27 -8.08
N CYS A 106 12.07 -1.96 -7.22
CA CYS A 106 13.41 -2.56 -7.21
C CYS A 106 13.47 -3.88 -6.44
#